data_AF-A0A831PLA6-F1
#
_entry.id   AF-A0A831PLA6-F1
#
_cell.length_a   1.000
_cell.length_b   1.000
_cell.length_c   1.000
_cell.angle_alpha   90.00
_cell.angle_beta   90.00
_cell.angle_gamma   90.00
#
_symmetry.space_group_name_H-M   'P 1'
#
loop_
_entity.id
_entity.type
_entity.pdbx_description
1 polymer ?
#
loop_
_entity_poly.entity_id
_entity_poly.type
_entity_poly.pdbx_seq_one_letter_code
_entity_poly.pdbx_strand_id
1 'polypeptide(L)' 'SKNNRLFYQAGAGIVADSKEESELQEVNNKLAALKKAIEMAKEIN' A
#
# COMPACT_ATOMS: atom_id res chain seq x y z
N SER A 1 -12.22 3.49 16.09
CA SER A 1 -11.45 4.51 15.35
C SER A 1 -10.33 5.02 16.25
N LYS A 2 -9.05 4.91 15.84
CA LYS A 2 -7.96 5.63 16.54
C LYS A 2 -7.95 7.07 15.99
N ASN A 3 -8.84 7.93 16.47
CA ASN A 3 -8.88 9.37 16.15
C ASN A 3 -8.92 9.71 14.64
N ASN A 4 -9.77 9.03 13.86
CA ASN A 4 -9.91 9.24 12.39
C ASN A 4 -8.60 9.05 11.61
N ARG A 5 -7.66 8.27 12.14
CA ARG A 5 -6.41 7.94 11.48
C ARG A 5 -6.43 6.52 10.94
N LEU A 6 -6.18 6.40 9.64
CA LEU A 6 -5.98 5.12 8.99
C LEU A 6 -4.50 4.75 9.03
N PHE A 7 -4.21 3.54 9.49
CA PHE A 7 -2.88 2.95 9.46
C PHE A 7 -2.92 1.77 8.50
N TYR A 8 -1.98 1.73 7.58
CA TYR A 8 -1.85 0.66 6.60
C TYR A 8 -0.38 0.38 6.34
N GLN A 9 -0.09 -0.88 6.06
CA GLN A 9 1.24 -1.38 5.75
C GLN A 9 1.14 -2.38 4.61
N ALA A 10 2.22 -2.51 3.85
CA ALA A 10 2.39 -3.59 2.89
C ALA A 10 3.80 -4.16 3.07
N GLY A 11 4.00 -5.38 2.58
CA GLY A 11 5.30 -6.05 2.57
C GLY A 11 5.55 -6.70 1.22
N ALA A 12 6.80 -7.13 1.06
CA ALA A 12 7.31 -7.87 -0.08
C ALA A 12 7.94 -9.18 0.41
N GLY A 13 7.86 -10.23 -0.40
CA GLY A 13 8.50 -11.51 -0.11
C GLY A 13 9.92 -11.50 -0.65
N ILE A 14 10.92 -11.76 0.21
CA ILE A 14 12.33 -11.74 -0.20
C ILE A 14 12.83 -13.15 -0.50
N VAL A 15 13.46 -13.33 -1.66
CA VAL A 15 14.17 -14.54 -2.07
C VAL A 15 15.60 -14.22 -2.49
N ALA A 16 16.41 -15.25 -2.78
CA ALA A 16 17.83 -15.08 -3.12
C ALA A 16 18.06 -14.17 -4.34
N ASP A 17 17.13 -14.17 -5.29
CA ASP A 17 17.19 -13.36 -6.52
C ASP A 17 16.44 -12.02 -6.42
N SER A 18 15.92 -11.67 -5.23
CA SER A 18 15.18 -10.41 -5.04
C SER A 18 16.07 -9.19 -5.27
N LYS A 19 15.49 -8.15 -5.86
CA LYS A 19 16.14 -6.85 -6.06
C LYS A 19 15.46 -5.81 -5.19
N GLU A 20 16.20 -5.20 -4.27
CA GLU A 20 15.68 -4.23 -3.30
C GLU A 20 14.75 -3.18 -3.93
N GLU A 21 15.15 -2.58 -5.07
CA GLU A 21 14.35 -1.59 -5.78
C GLU A 21 13.00 -2.15 -6.26
N SER A 22 12.99 -3.39 -6.77
CA SER A 22 11.76 -4.05 -7.24
C SER A 22 10.82 -4.35 -6.08
N GLU A 23 11.35 -4.82 -4.96
CA GLU A 23 10.57 -5.12 -3.75
C GLU A 23 9.99 -3.84 -3.12
N LEU A 24 10.77 -2.76 -3.08
CA LEU A 24 10.31 -1.45 -2.64
C LEU A 24 9.17 -0.94 -3.53
N GLN A 25 9.31 -1.10 -4.84
CA GLN A 25 8.26 -0.71 -5.79
C GLN A 25 6.99 -1.55 -5.60
N GLU A 26 7.10 -2.85 -5.31
CA GLU A 26 5.96 -3.72 -5.00
C GLU A 26 5.17 -3.20 -3.79
N VAL A 27 5.87 -2.88 -2.68
CA VAL A 27 5.24 -2.31 -1.48
C VAL A 27 4.54 -1.00 -1.80
N ASN A 28 5.20 -0.11 -2.55
CA ASN A 28 4.63 1.17 -2.95
C ASN A 28 3.36 1.00 -3.81
N ASN A 29 3.39 0.08 -4.77
CA ASN A 29 2.25 -0.21 -5.64
C ASN A 29 1.04 -0.74 -4.83
N LYS A 30 1.28 -1.68 -3.90
CA LYS A 30 0.23 -2.21 -3.01
C LYS A 30 -0.41 -1.11 -2.18
N LEU A 31 0.40 -0.23 -1.59
CA LEU A 31 -0.10 0.89 -0.78
C LEU A 31 -0.81 1.95 -1.64
N ALA A 32 -0.31 2.24 -2.83
CA ALA A 32 -0.92 3.19 -3.75
C ALA A 32 -2.32 2.73 -4.19
N ALA A 33 -2.49 1.43 -4.47
CA ALA A 33 -3.79 0.86 -4.79
C ALA A 33 -4.80 1.03 -3.64
N LEU A 34 -4.39 0.74 -2.40
CA LEU A 34 -5.22 0.94 -1.22
C LEU A 34 -5.59 2.41 -1.01
N LYS A 35 -4.62 3.33 -1.13
CA LYS A 35 -4.87 4.78 -1.05
C LYS A 35 -5.88 5.23 -2.10
N LYS A 36 -5.73 4.78 -3.35
CA LYS A 36 -6.64 5.11 -4.44
C LYS A 36 -8.06 4.61 -4.17
N ALA A 37 -8.20 3.40 -3.64
CA ALA A 37 -9.51 2.86 -3.26
C ALA A 37 -10.20 3.72 -2.17
N ILE A 38 -9.45 4.19 -1.18
CA ILE A 38 -9.97 5.07 -0.13
C ILE A 38 -10.41 6.42 -0.72
N GLU A 39 -9.63 7.02 -1.62
CA GLU A 39 -10.02 8.29 -2.26
C GLU A 39 -11.28 8.12 -3.12
N MET A 40 -11.37 7.05 -3.92
CA MET A 40 -12.58 6.77 -4.70
C MET A 40 -13.81 6.59 -3.80
N ALA A 41 -13.66 5.93 -2.64
CA ALA A 41 -14.77 5.73 -1.71
C ALA A 41 -15.28 7.04 -1.09
N LYS A 42 -14.47 8.10 -1.04
CA LYS A 42 -14.94 9.43 -0.58
C LYS A 42 -15.84 10.12 -1.59
N GLU A 43 -15.75 9.75 -2.87
CA GLU A 43 -16.53 10.35 -3.96
C GLU A 43 -17.86 9.61 -4.20
N ILE A 44 -18.04 8.44 -3.58
CA ILE A 44 -19.29 7.67 -3.64
C ILE A 44 -20.22 8.22 -2.55
N ASN A 45 -21.25 8.97 -2.96
CA ASN A 45 -22.35 9.43 -2.11
C ASN A 45 -23.42 8.34 -1.91
#